data_AF-A0A350VW42-F1
#
_entry.id   AF-A0A350VW42-F1
#
_cell.length_a   1.000
_cell.length_b   1.000
_cell.length_c   1.000
_cell.angle_alpha   90.00
_cell.angle_beta   90.00
_cell.angle_gamma   90.00
#
_symmetry.space_group_name_H-M   'P 1'
#
loop_
_entity.id
_entity.type
_entity.pdbx_description
1 polymer ?
#
loop_
_entity_poly.entity_id
_entity_poly.type
_entity_poly.pdbx_seq_one_letter_code
_entity_poly.pdbx_strand_id
1 'polypeptide(L)'
;MIRCENCGHTLNSNQRICDVCGKPVAKKKAEDIELEEQLAQSIAKIVENETEDAQVYVKQMQGNLDKKNAESKNKTDVLGVSQRSSDRQRTQPVQKSASTKKPVKKKKNNGGKIAAIVCVVIVCVAALIGLAFFTINSVLKKAQNNFAYYNNTGIAYIQNGKNAEAIPYLEKALTFPEAAGKVNLRFSLYDCYAATGDTEKAISMLYNILQVDQYNLEAIVYLENYYEKAGVTEALVELYNKYKDTQAADAVAKYYVEAPAVSVESGEYTTDLEVKLTSDYGYDIYYTVDGSEPTINSALYKNKLEITEGTTKLQCIAVNQYNIASSVASAEYKVEYKAPDAPTISPRSGNYETEQLIVIGNIPAGGKAYYTLDNTTPTNKSTLYTGPFEMPSGNNVLSVVTYNKNGQKSSVVKRNYVLKLEDKVSQERALEILWQAMEHKNMVNSEHLSSDGEPVKLVLDEKKNISGSSIWVFDIYVTTEQGDMKANYQMGVDSESSYVYTVYENNGVYTLDEVIY
;
A
#
# COMPACT_ATOMS: atom_id res chain seq x y z
N MET A 1 14.63 -2.89 72.31
CA MET A 1 13.71 -4.04 72.14
C MET A 1 14.55 -5.25 71.75
N ILE A 2 14.45 -6.37 72.46
CA ILE A 2 15.23 -7.58 72.17
C ILE A 2 14.43 -8.42 71.16
N ARG A 3 15.07 -9.01 70.15
CA ARG A 3 14.42 -9.96 69.24
C ARG A 3 14.83 -11.39 69.58
N CYS A 4 13.90 -12.33 69.50
CA CYS A 4 14.16 -13.74 69.71
C CYS A 4 15.04 -14.27 68.57
N GLU A 5 16.29 -14.66 68.87
CA GLU A 5 17.28 -15.13 67.89
C GLU A 5 16.82 -16.35 67.07
N ASN A 6 15.84 -17.12 67.57
CA ASN A 6 15.32 -18.31 66.91
C ASN A 6 14.07 -18.07 66.02
N CYS A 7 13.40 -16.92 66.10
CA CYS A 7 12.20 -16.64 65.28
C CYS A 7 11.96 -15.17 64.88
N GLY A 8 12.82 -14.24 65.31
CA GLY A 8 12.72 -12.81 64.99
C GLY A 8 11.64 -12.03 65.75
N HIS A 9 10.76 -12.68 66.53
CA HIS A 9 9.71 -12.01 67.29
C HIS A 9 10.28 -11.03 68.34
N THR A 10 9.58 -9.93 68.60
CA THR A 10 10.05 -8.87 69.51
C THR A 10 9.62 -9.17 70.94
N LEU A 11 10.58 -9.20 71.85
CA LEU A 11 10.42 -9.62 73.24
C LEU A 11 10.49 -8.44 74.21
N ASN A 12 9.77 -8.57 75.33
CA ASN A 12 9.91 -7.65 76.46
C ASN A 12 11.25 -7.87 77.18
N SER A 13 11.81 -6.80 77.74
CA SER A 13 13.20 -6.77 78.26
C SER A 13 13.53 -7.78 79.38
N ASN A 14 12.51 -8.29 80.09
CA ASN A 14 12.66 -9.26 81.19
C ASN A 14 12.12 -10.66 80.86
N GLN A 15 11.73 -10.92 79.61
CA GLN A 15 11.04 -12.14 79.18
C GLN A 15 12.05 -13.29 78.95
N ARG A 16 11.97 -14.36 79.76
CA ARG A 16 12.97 -15.46 79.76
C ARG A 16 12.67 -16.60 78.78
N ILE A 17 11.46 -16.67 78.24
CA ILE A 17 11.01 -17.66 77.27
C ILE A 17 10.21 -16.91 76.20
N CYS A 18 10.45 -17.22 74.92
CA CYS A 18 9.69 -16.66 73.80
C CYS A 18 8.25 -17.21 73.83
N ASP A 19 7.27 -16.32 73.83
CA ASP A 19 5.84 -16.61 73.75
C ASP A 19 5.42 -17.24 72.42
N VAL A 20 6.04 -16.84 71.31
CA VAL A 20 5.73 -17.37 69.97
C VAL A 20 6.36 -18.73 69.68
N CYS A 21 7.56 -19.02 70.18
CA CYS A 21 8.30 -20.26 69.83
C CYS A 21 8.71 -21.14 71.02
N GLY A 22 8.32 -20.81 72.25
CA GLY A 22 8.50 -21.63 73.46
C GLY A 22 9.95 -21.85 73.94
N LYS A 23 10.96 -21.26 73.28
CA LYS A 23 12.38 -21.47 73.62
C LYS A 23 12.91 -20.43 74.62
N PRO A 24 13.89 -20.79 75.48
CA PRO A 24 14.55 -19.84 76.39
C PRO A 24 15.28 -18.73 75.65
N VAL A 25 15.37 -17.55 76.27
CA VAL A 25 16.05 -16.36 75.74
C VAL A 25 17.37 -16.16 76.49
N ALA A 26 18.49 -16.11 75.76
CA ALA A 26 19.81 -15.94 76.35
C ALA A 26 20.02 -14.50 76.86
N LYS A 27 20.74 -14.37 77.99
CA LYS A 27 21.04 -13.06 78.59
C LYS A 27 22.40 -12.58 78.05
N LYS A 28 22.40 -11.58 77.15
CA LYS A 28 23.64 -10.85 76.78
C LYS A 28 24.27 -10.22 78.03
N LYS A 29 25.60 -10.13 78.07
CA LYS A 29 26.31 -9.46 79.17
C LYS A 29 26.22 -7.95 78.98
N ALA A 30 26.32 -7.19 80.08
CA ALA A 30 26.29 -5.72 80.02
C ALA A 30 27.44 -5.15 79.15
N GLU A 31 28.58 -5.83 79.19
CA GLU A 31 29.80 -5.53 78.42
C GLU A 31 29.58 -5.56 76.90
N ASP A 32 28.66 -6.39 76.39
CA ASP A 32 28.35 -6.49 74.96
C ASP A 32 27.46 -5.31 74.49
N ILE A 33 26.63 -4.75 75.38
CA ILE A 33 25.67 -3.68 75.06
C ILE A 33 26.41 -2.35 74.91
N GLU A 34 27.37 -2.07 75.80
CA GLU A 34 28.16 -0.84 75.78
C GLU A 34 29.05 -0.74 74.53
N LEU A 35 29.51 -1.89 74.01
CA LEU A 35 30.25 -2.00 72.75
C LEU A 35 29.36 -1.82 71.52
N GLU A 36 28.13 -2.37 71.52
CA GLU A 36 27.13 -2.15 70.47
C GLU A 36 26.68 -0.68 70.39
N GLU A 37 26.56 0.00 71.54
CA GLU A 37 26.18 1.41 71.62
C GLU A 37 27.30 2.36 71.15
N GLN A 38 28.55 2.10 71.54
CA GLN A 38 29.71 2.84 71.01
C GLN A 38 29.87 2.66 69.50
N LEU A 39 29.63 1.45 68.98
CA LEU A 39 29.65 1.20 67.53
C LEU A 39 28.53 1.98 66.83
N ALA A 40 27.30 1.96 67.35
CA ALA A 40 26.18 2.71 66.79
C ALA A 40 26.44 4.23 66.74
N GLN A 41 27.00 4.80 67.81
CA GLN A 41 27.38 6.22 67.85
C GLN A 41 28.48 6.57 66.83
N SER A 42 29.45 5.69 66.61
CA SER A 42 30.49 5.90 65.60
C SER A 42 29.94 5.85 64.16
N ILE A 43 28.99 4.96 63.88
CA ILE A 43 28.33 4.86 62.56
C ILE A 43 27.44 6.09 62.30
N ALA A 44 26.64 6.51 63.28
CA ALA A 44 25.79 7.70 63.15
C ALA A 44 26.62 8.95 62.78
N LYS A 45 27.77 9.13 63.43
CA LYS A 45 28.67 10.27 63.20
C LYS A 45 29.37 10.26 61.84
N ILE A 46 29.56 9.09 61.24
CA ILE A 46 30.05 8.95 59.86
C ILE A 46 28.94 9.33 58.86
N VAL A 47 27.70 8.87 59.11
CA VAL A 47 26.55 9.18 58.26
C VAL A 47 26.18 10.67 58.28
N GLU A 48 26.25 11.33 59.44
CA GLU A 48 26.04 12.79 59.52
C GLU A 48 27.09 13.56 58.68
N ASN A 49 28.37 13.22 58.79
CA ASN A 49 29.41 13.88 57.99
C ASN A 49 29.22 13.67 56.48
N GLU A 50 28.96 12.44 56.01
CA GLU A 50 28.76 12.20 54.57
C GLU A 50 27.44 12.80 54.04
N THR A 51 26.42 13.00 54.90
CA THR A 51 25.19 13.68 54.48
C THR A 51 25.31 15.20 54.43
N GLU A 52 26.17 15.84 55.24
CA GLU A 52 26.52 17.25 55.05
C GLU A 52 27.29 17.47 53.74
N ASP A 53 28.30 16.64 53.45
CA ASP A 53 29.08 16.71 52.20
C ASP A 53 28.19 16.48 50.95
N ALA A 54 27.26 15.52 51.02
CA ALA A 54 26.28 15.29 49.95
C ALA A 54 25.34 16.49 49.72
N GLN A 55 24.92 17.19 50.79
CA GLN A 55 24.07 18.39 50.66
C GLN A 55 24.83 19.59 50.09
N VAL A 56 26.12 19.74 50.41
CA VAL A 56 27.00 20.74 49.79
C VAL A 56 27.15 20.46 48.28
N TYR A 57 27.34 19.19 47.91
CA TYR A 57 27.46 18.78 46.51
C TYR A 57 26.18 19.02 45.69
N VAL A 58 25.00 18.70 46.23
CA VAL A 58 23.70 18.96 45.56
C VAL A 58 23.48 20.46 45.31
N LYS A 59 23.81 21.34 46.27
CA LYS A 59 23.75 22.80 46.08
C LYS A 59 24.70 23.30 44.99
N GLN A 60 25.91 22.73 44.90
CA GLN A 60 26.85 23.07 43.82
C GLN A 60 26.35 22.60 42.45
N MET A 61 25.72 21.42 42.37
CA MET A 61 25.13 20.90 41.14
C MET A 61 23.96 21.77 40.65
N GLN A 62 23.03 22.17 41.54
CA GLN A 62 21.95 23.10 41.17
C GLN A 62 22.49 24.46 40.69
N GLY A 63 23.44 25.06 41.41
CA GLY A 63 24.08 26.32 40.99
C GLY A 63 24.86 26.23 39.67
N ASN A 64 25.24 25.03 39.22
CA ASN A 64 25.87 24.78 37.92
C ASN A 64 24.85 24.49 36.81
N LEU A 65 23.70 23.89 37.11
CA LEU A 65 22.58 23.77 36.16
C LEU A 65 21.99 25.15 35.84
N ASP A 66 21.79 26.00 36.84
CA ASP A 66 21.24 27.35 36.65
C ASP A 66 22.13 28.22 35.77
N LYS A 67 23.47 28.07 35.88
CA LYS A 67 24.44 28.73 35.00
C LYS A 67 24.41 28.20 33.57
N LYS A 68 24.38 26.87 33.38
CA LYS A 68 24.29 26.28 32.02
C LYS A 68 23.00 26.67 31.30
N ASN A 69 21.88 26.79 32.01
CA ASN A 69 20.61 27.25 31.45
C ASN A 69 20.60 28.76 31.11
N ALA A 70 21.50 29.56 31.70
CA ALA A 70 21.72 30.95 31.31
C ALA A 70 22.67 31.08 30.11
N GLU A 71 23.67 30.21 30.00
CA GLU A 71 24.70 30.25 28.95
C GLU A 71 24.22 29.67 27.59
N SER A 72 23.28 28.71 27.56
CA SER A 72 22.80 28.13 26.29
C SER A 72 21.91 29.06 25.43
N LYS A 73 21.66 30.30 25.87
CA LYS A 73 20.85 31.30 25.15
C LYS A 73 21.64 32.26 24.23
N ASN A 74 22.95 32.10 24.05
CA ASN A 74 23.74 33.00 23.21
C ASN A 74 24.76 32.31 22.28
N LYS A 75 24.50 32.41 20.97
CA LYS A 75 25.44 32.37 19.81
C LYS A 75 26.16 31.03 19.57
N THR A 76 26.03 30.37 18.42
CA THR A 76 26.28 30.75 17.01
C THR A 76 27.71 31.18 16.67
N ASP A 77 28.18 30.61 15.54
CA ASP A 77 29.22 31.09 14.61
C ASP A 77 30.69 30.62 14.72
N VAL A 78 30.99 29.70 13.78
CA VAL A 78 32.10 29.75 12.79
C VAL A 78 33.46 29.06 13.08
N LEU A 79 33.90 28.38 12.01
CA LEU A 79 35.05 27.47 11.80
C LEU A 79 36.43 28.15 11.60
N GLY A 80 37.52 27.38 11.70
CA GLY A 80 38.84 27.66 11.08
C GLY A 80 40.04 27.38 12.02
N VAL A 81 40.86 26.31 11.96
CA VAL A 81 41.72 25.66 10.92
C VAL A 81 43.22 26.06 11.00
N SER A 82 44.12 25.04 11.14
CA SER A 82 45.60 25.05 10.92
C SER A 82 46.51 25.82 11.92
N GLN A 83 47.80 25.49 12.17
CA GLN A 83 48.69 24.36 11.77
C GLN A 83 49.93 24.19 12.72
N ARG A 84 50.72 23.13 12.47
CA ARG A 84 52.12 22.78 12.88
C ARG A 84 53.14 23.95 13.06
N SER A 85 54.33 23.87 13.70
CA SER A 85 55.09 22.83 14.46
C SER A 85 56.42 23.40 15.05
N SER A 86 57.00 22.75 16.08
CA SER A 86 58.46 22.60 16.43
C SER A 86 59.51 23.72 16.19
N ASP A 87 60.41 23.98 17.17
CA ASP A 87 61.73 23.30 17.26
C ASP A 87 62.56 23.61 18.54
N ARG A 88 63.72 22.94 18.67
CA ARG A 88 64.70 22.89 19.78
C ARG A 88 65.64 24.10 19.89
N GLN A 89 66.30 24.25 21.04
CA GLN A 89 67.78 24.38 21.07
C GLN A 89 68.44 23.95 22.41
N ARG A 90 69.78 23.83 22.41
CA ARG A 90 70.64 23.09 23.37
C ARG A 90 71.96 23.86 23.57
N THR A 91 72.49 23.96 24.79
CA THR A 91 73.95 23.76 25.13
C THR A 91 74.24 23.91 26.64
N GLN A 92 75.46 23.50 27.05
CA GLN A 92 75.99 23.33 28.42
C GLN A 92 77.03 24.48 28.72
N PRO A 93 78.03 24.42 29.65
CA PRO A 93 78.36 23.42 30.71
C PRO A 93 78.92 23.91 32.09
N VAL A 94 78.87 22.99 33.08
CA VAL A 94 79.90 22.65 34.11
C VAL A 94 80.48 23.73 35.06
N GLN A 95 80.41 23.46 36.37
CA GLN A 95 81.58 23.44 37.27
C GLN A 95 81.36 22.55 38.52
N LYS A 96 82.46 22.03 39.10
CA LYS A 96 82.49 21.21 40.34
C LYS A 96 83.37 21.90 41.39
N SER A 97 83.05 21.73 42.67
CA SER A 97 84.01 21.92 43.78
C SER A 97 83.72 20.92 44.92
N ALA A 98 84.76 20.37 45.55
CA ALA A 98 84.64 19.32 46.58
C ALA A 98 85.42 19.67 47.86
N SER A 99 84.89 19.24 49.02
CA SER A 99 85.44 19.40 50.38
C SER A 99 84.64 18.54 51.38
N THR A 100 85.12 18.03 52.52
CA THR A 100 86.45 17.52 52.95
C THR A 100 86.20 16.45 54.03
N LYS A 101 87.00 15.37 54.11
CA LYS A 101 86.90 14.36 55.21
C LYS A 101 87.82 14.69 56.40
N LYS A 102 87.43 14.29 57.62
CA LYS A 102 88.30 13.61 58.62
C LYS A 102 87.47 12.90 59.74
N PRO A 103 88.04 11.92 60.49
CA PRO A 103 87.26 10.86 61.16
C PRO A 103 87.39 10.78 62.70
N VAL A 104 86.52 9.99 63.38
CA VAL A 104 86.72 9.58 64.79
C VAL A 104 86.38 8.09 65.07
N LYS A 105 87.42 7.34 65.44
CA LYS A 105 87.59 6.20 66.37
C LYS A 105 86.46 5.17 66.64
N LYS A 106 86.86 3.89 66.56
CA LYS A 106 86.17 2.70 67.12
C LYS A 106 86.16 2.68 68.65
N LYS A 107 85.17 2.02 69.26
CA LYS A 107 85.26 1.42 70.61
C LYS A 107 84.57 0.04 70.61
N LYS A 108 85.22 -0.99 71.16
CA LYS A 108 84.66 -2.34 71.38
C LYS A 108 83.82 -2.35 72.69
N ASN A 109 82.73 -3.12 72.73
CA ASN A 109 82.61 -4.27 73.65
C ASN A 109 81.30 -5.08 73.51
N ASN A 110 81.47 -6.40 73.57
CA ASN A 110 80.65 -7.45 74.18
C ASN A 110 79.11 -7.29 74.25
N GLY A 111 78.38 -8.22 73.61
CA GLY A 111 76.92 -8.34 73.75
C GLY A 111 76.28 -9.62 73.17
N GLY A 112 77.07 -10.68 72.93
CA GLY A 112 76.57 -11.94 72.38
C GLY A 112 75.68 -12.71 73.37
N LYS A 113 74.37 -12.41 73.36
CA LYS A 113 73.24 -13.24 73.82
C LYS A 113 71.87 -12.55 73.66
N ILE A 114 71.83 -11.23 73.46
CA ILE A 114 70.57 -10.48 73.22
C ILE A 114 70.15 -10.50 71.75
N ALA A 115 71.11 -10.52 70.81
CA ALA A 115 70.82 -10.51 69.37
C ALA A 115 69.97 -11.71 68.89
N ALA A 116 70.16 -12.91 69.47
CA ALA A 116 69.38 -14.09 69.11
C ALA A 116 67.90 -13.95 69.52
N ILE A 117 67.63 -13.44 70.73
CA ILE A 117 66.26 -13.24 71.24
C ILE A 117 65.57 -12.13 70.44
N VAL A 118 66.26 -11.03 70.15
CA VAL A 118 65.70 -9.93 69.33
C VAL A 118 65.41 -10.40 67.91
N CYS A 119 66.28 -11.19 67.27
CA CYS A 119 65.98 -11.78 65.95
C CYS A 119 64.80 -12.76 66.00
N VAL A 120 64.69 -13.62 67.02
CA VAL A 120 63.54 -14.52 67.18
C VAL A 120 62.25 -13.73 67.40
N VAL A 121 62.25 -12.68 68.24
CA VAL A 121 61.08 -11.82 68.43
C VAL A 121 60.71 -11.07 67.16
N ILE A 122 61.67 -10.56 66.38
CA ILE A 122 61.41 -9.91 65.08
C ILE A 122 60.84 -10.91 64.07
N VAL A 123 61.34 -12.15 64.01
CA VAL A 123 60.80 -13.20 63.13
C VAL A 123 59.40 -13.64 63.59
N CYS A 124 59.16 -13.76 64.89
CA CYS A 124 57.83 -14.05 65.43
C CYS A 124 56.85 -12.90 65.18
N VAL A 125 57.25 -11.64 65.32
CA VAL A 125 56.42 -10.47 65.00
C VAL A 125 56.17 -10.38 63.50
N ALA A 126 57.17 -10.64 62.64
CA ALA A 126 56.99 -10.70 61.19
C ALA A 126 56.09 -11.87 60.77
N ALA A 127 56.18 -13.03 61.43
CA ALA A 127 55.29 -14.16 61.22
C ALA A 127 53.86 -13.88 61.72
N LEU A 128 53.70 -13.17 62.84
CA LEU A 128 52.39 -12.73 63.35
C LEU A 128 51.77 -11.64 62.47
N ILE A 129 52.57 -10.71 61.93
CA ILE A 129 52.12 -9.73 60.93
C ILE A 129 51.80 -10.44 59.60
N GLY A 130 52.58 -11.41 59.18
CA GLY A 130 52.32 -12.23 57.99
C GLY A 130 51.07 -13.10 58.12
N LEU A 131 50.85 -13.70 59.30
CA LEU A 131 49.63 -14.43 59.64
C LEU A 131 48.44 -13.48 59.75
N ALA A 132 48.57 -12.31 60.38
CA ALA A 132 47.52 -11.30 60.44
C ALA A 132 47.18 -10.78 59.03
N PHE A 133 48.18 -10.53 58.19
CA PHE A 133 47.98 -10.16 56.78
C PHE A 133 47.32 -11.30 55.99
N PHE A 134 47.70 -12.55 56.23
CA PHE A 134 47.06 -13.71 55.59
C PHE A 134 45.60 -13.89 56.07
N THR A 135 45.31 -13.75 57.36
CA THR A 135 43.94 -13.83 57.90
C THR A 135 43.10 -12.66 57.42
N ILE A 136 43.61 -11.42 57.49
CA ILE A 136 42.92 -10.22 56.99
C ILE A 136 42.67 -10.34 55.48
N ASN A 137 43.66 -10.77 54.68
CA ASN A 137 43.49 -10.94 53.24
C ASN A 137 42.57 -12.12 52.89
N SER A 138 42.53 -13.19 53.68
CA SER A 138 41.54 -14.28 53.51
C SER A 138 40.11 -13.88 53.93
N VAL A 139 39.98 -13.03 54.95
CA VAL A 139 38.70 -12.42 55.37
C VAL A 139 38.23 -11.39 54.35
N LEU A 140 39.11 -10.54 53.82
CA LEU A 140 38.81 -9.62 52.72
C LEU A 140 38.38 -10.37 51.46
N LYS A 141 39.10 -11.44 51.06
CA LYS A 141 38.67 -12.29 49.93
C LYS A 141 37.31 -12.96 50.15
N LYS A 142 36.96 -13.32 51.39
CA LYS A 142 35.60 -13.79 51.74
C LYS A 142 34.56 -12.67 51.77
N ALA A 143 34.93 -11.45 52.16
CA ALA A 143 34.07 -10.28 52.18
C ALA A 143 33.85 -9.65 50.78
N GLN A 144 34.69 -9.99 49.80
CA GLN A 144 34.61 -9.50 48.42
C GLN A 144 33.77 -10.39 47.49
N ASN A 145 33.56 -11.67 47.80
CA ASN A 145 32.75 -12.55 46.95
C ASN A 145 31.26 -12.58 47.35
N ASN A 146 30.62 -11.41 47.34
CA ASN A 146 29.18 -11.27 47.55
C ASN A 146 28.57 -10.26 46.55
N PHE A 147 27.24 -10.32 46.40
CA PHE A 147 26.49 -9.45 45.50
C PHE A 147 26.80 -7.96 45.69
N ALA A 148 26.78 -7.49 46.95
CA ALA A 148 26.91 -6.07 47.28
C ALA A 148 28.27 -5.48 46.84
N TYR A 149 29.37 -6.21 47.05
CA TYR A 149 30.70 -5.80 46.60
C TYR A 149 30.74 -5.60 45.08
N TYR A 150 30.31 -6.60 44.31
CA TYR A 150 30.36 -6.56 42.85
C TYR A 150 29.40 -5.51 42.27
N ASN A 151 28.16 -5.43 42.77
CA ASN A 151 27.18 -4.42 42.38
C ASN A 151 27.72 -3.00 42.63
N ASN A 152 28.12 -2.69 43.86
CA ASN A 152 28.52 -1.33 44.23
C ASN A 152 29.82 -0.90 43.55
N THR A 153 30.76 -1.84 43.34
CA THR A 153 31.99 -1.57 42.58
C THR A 153 31.68 -1.26 41.11
N GLY A 154 30.77 -2.03 40.47
CA GLY A 154 30.33 -1.77 39.11
C GLY A 154 29.66 -0.39 38.97
N ILE A 155 28.74 -0.05 39.85
CA ILE A 155 28.09 1.28 39.88
C ILE A 155 29.12 2.41 40.09
N ALA A 156 30.12 2.21 40.95
CA ALA A 156 31.19 3.19 41.15
C ALA A 156 32.03 3.41 39.87
N TYR A 157 32.25 2.37 39.05
CA TYR A 157 32.89 2.54 37.74
C TYR A 157 32.00 3.35 36.77
N ILE A 158 30.68 3.08 36.70
CA ILE A 158 29.73 3.88 35.90
C ILE A 158 29.77 5.36 36.31
N GLN A 159 29.73 5.65 37.61
CA GLN A 159 29.79 7.03 38.14
C GLN A 159 31.07 7.78 37.75
N ASN A 160 32.16 7.06 37.46
CA ASN A 160 33.41 7.60 36.95
C ASN A 160 33.52 7.59 35.41
N GLY A 161 32.43 7.28 34.69
CA GLY A 161 32.39 7.19 33.22
C GLY A 161 33.08 5.95 32.63
N LYS A 162 33.39 4.95 33.47
CA LYS A 162 34.22 3.77 33.13
C LYS A 162 33.36 2.55 32.83
N ASN A 163 32.54 2.67 31.79
CA ASN A 163 31.52 1.66 31.46
C ASN A 163 32.14 0.31 31.08
N ALA A 164 33.26 0.29 30.36
CA ALA A 164 33.97 -0.94 30.00
C ALA A 164 34.50 -1.69 31.24
N GLU A 165 35.05 -0.95 32.22
CA GLU A 165 35.54 -1.53 33.47
C GLU A 165 34.42 -1.94 34.42
N ALA A 166 33.21 -1.38 34.30
CA ALA A 166 32.04 -1.74 35.09
C ALA A 166 31.48 -3.13 34.72
N ILE A 167 31.42 -3.46 33.43
CA ILE A 167 30.85 -4.71 32.87
C ILE A 167 31.22 -5.96 33.68
N PRO A 168 32.52 -6.33 33.87
CA PRO A 168 32.88 -7.58 34.54
C PRO A 168 32.44 -7.65 36.02
N TYR A 169 32.26 -6.50 36.69
CA TYR A 169 31.71 -6.47 38.05
C TYR A 169 30.19 -6.65 38.05
N LEU A 170 29.49 -6.04 37.09
CA LEU A 170 28.03 -6.14 36.98
C LEU A 170 27.57 -7.51 36.43
N GLU A 171 28.25 -8.06 35.42
CA GLU A 171 28.08 -9.46 34.99
C GLU A 171 28.27 -10.40 36.19
N LYS A 172 29.32 -10.19 36.99
CA LYS A 172 29.58 -11.02 38.17
C LYS A 172 28.50 -10.83 39.24
N ALA A 173 28.00 -9.62 39.47
CA ALA A 173 26.88 -9.35 40.38
C ALA A 173 25.60 -10.07 39.94
N LEU A 174 25.33 -10.15 38.62
CA LEU A 174 24.16 -10.85 38.06
C LEU A 174 24.18 -12.37 38.31
N THR A 175 25.34 -12.97 38.61
CA THR A 175 25.45 -14.41 38.95
C THR A 175 24.97 -14.78 40.36
N PHE A 176 24.65 -13.80 41.21
CA PHE A 176 24.21 -14.04 42.59
C PHE A 176 22.67 -14.13 42.70
N PRO A 177 22.11 -15.01 43.56
CA PRO A 177 20.66 -15.12 43.76
C PRO A 177 19.95 -13.79 44.09
N GLU A 178 20.62 -12.91 44.82
CA GLU A 178 20.12 -11.57 45.19
C GLU A 178 19.84 -10.67 43.98
N ALA A 179 20.41 -10.99 42.81
CA ALA A 179 20.20 -10.27 41.55
C ALA A 179 18.89 -10.67 40.84
N ALA A 180 18.23 -11.77 41.23
CA ALA A 180 17.15 -12.40 40.44
C ALA A 180 16.07 -11.42 39.96
N GLY A 181 15.56 -10.56 40.85
CA GLY A 181 14.56 -9.52 40.53
C GLY A 181 15.09 -8.09 40.34
N LYS A 182 16.41 -7.88 40.22
CA LYS A 182 17.01 -6.53 40.17
C LYS A 182 17.01 -5.97 38.75
N VAL A 183 15.93 -5.29 38.38
CA VAL A 183 15.78 -4.61 37.07
C VAL A 183 16.83 -3.50 36.90
N ASN A 184 17.05 -2.63 37.89
CA ASN A 184 18.02 -1.53 37.78
C ASN A 184 19.47 -1.99 37.54
N LEU A 185 19.87 -3.15 38.06
CA LEU A 185 21.19 -3.74 37.78
C LEU A 185 21.31 -4.15 36.31
N ARG A 186 20.24 -4.69 35.74
CA ARG A 186 20.18 -5.06 34.32
C ARG A 186 20.23 -3.82 33.42
N PHE A 187 19.49 -2.76 33.77
CA PHE A 187 19.62 -1.47 33.08
C PHE A 187 21.04 -0.91 33.17
N SER A 188 21.67 -0.92 34.36
CA SER A 188 23.06 -0.48 34.53
C SER A 188 24.04 -1.25 33.63
N LEU A 189 23.81 -2.54 33.42
CA LEU A 189 24.62 -3.39 32.54
C LEU A 189 24.28 -3.19 31.05
N TYR A 190 23.01 -2.95 30.72
CA TYR A 190 22.55 -2.52 29.39
C TYR A 190 23.23 -1.20 28.98
N ASP A 191 23.20 -0.18 29.84
CA ASP A 191 23.83 1.13 29.61
C ASP A 191 25.32 0.99 29.36
N CYS A 192 25.98 0.10 30.11
CA CYS A 192 27.40 -0.19 29.89
C CYS A 192 27.66 -0.79 28.51
N TYR A 193 26.88 -1.81 28.10
CA TYR A 193 27.02 -2.44 26.79
C TYR A 193 26.71 -1.47 25.64
N ALA A 194 25.63 -0.69 25.76
CA ALA A 194 25.26 0.33 24.78
C ALA A 194 26.37 1.39 24.64
N ALA A 195 26.95 1.85 25.75
CA ALA A 195 28.03 2.82 25.75
C ALA A 195 29.36 2.26 25.20
N THR A 196 29.60 0.94 25.30
CA THR A 196 30.77 0.28 24.69
C THR A 196 30.53 -0.18 23.25
N GLY A 197 29.31 -0.04 22.71
CA GLY A 197 28.94 -0.50 21.36
C GLY A 197 28.70 -2.01 21.24
N ASP A 198 28.52 -2.73 22.35
CA ASP A 198 28.19 -4.17 22.36
C ASP A 198 26.67 -4.35 22.22
N THR A 199 26.17 -4.10 21.00
CA THR A 199 24.74 -4.10 20.67
C THR A 199 24.06 -5.43 20.95
N GLU A 200 24.72 -6.56 20.69
CA GLU A 200 24.15 -7.90 20.93
C GLU A 200 23.89 -8.13 22.43
N LYS A 201 24.87 -7.80 23.28
CA LYS A 201 24.69 -7.91 24.73
C LYS A 201 23.74 -6.87 25.30
N ALA A 202 23.69 -5.66 24.73
CA ALA A 202 22.70 -4.66 25.10
C ALA A 202 21.27 -5.18 24.85
N ILE A 203 20.97 -5.65 23.65
CA ILE A 203 19.66 -6.26 23.29
C ILE A 203 19.36 -7.48 24.16
N SER A 204 20.34 -8.36 24.39
CA SER A 204 20.21 -9.53 25.29
C SER A 204 19.82 -9.11 26.72
N MET A 205 20.36 -8.00 27.23
CA MET A 205 20.03 -7.48 28.55
C MET A 205 18.61 -6.89 28.62
N LEU A 206 18.11 -6.27 27.54
CA LEU A 206 16.71 -5.85 27.44
C LEU A 206 15.76 -7.04 27.51
N TYR A 207 16.06 -8.14 26.80
CA TYR A 207 15.31 -9.39 26.97
C TYR A 207 15.42 -9.97 28.40
N ASN A 208 16.57 -9.83 29.07
CA ASN A 208 16.73 -10.28 30.46
C ASN A 208 15.93 -9.41 31.46
N ILE A 209 15.68 -8.14 31.15
CA ILE A 209 14.73 -7.28 31.88
C ILE A 209 13.32 -7.80 31.66
N LEU A 210 12.92 -8.07 30.41
CA LEU A 210 11.60 -8.59 30.05
C LEU A 210 11.31 -10.02 30.54
N GLN A 211 12.32 -10.76 30.99
CA GLN A 211 12.14 -12.02 31.72
C GLN A 211 11.78 -11.82 33.20
N VAL A 212 12.09 -10.66 33.78
CA VAL A 212 11.81 -10.31 35.18
C VAL A 212 10.57 -9.44 35.31
N ASP A 213 10.41 -8.48 34.40
CA ASP A 213 9.31 -7.54 34.31
C ASP A 213 8.81 -7.52 32.85
N GLN A 214 7.85 -8.39 32.55
CA GLN A 214 7.39 -8.68 31.19
C GLN A 214 6.88 -7.46 30.42
N TYR A 215 6.37 -6.45 31.14
CA TYR A 215 5.75 -5.26 30.56
C TYR A 215 6.54 -3.98 30.85
N ASN A 216 7.86 -4.13 31.06
CA ASN A 216 8.75 -3.01 31.30
C ASN A 216 8.82 -2.09 30.06
N LEU A 217 8.12 -0.95 30.12
CA LEU A 217 7.95 -0.04 28.99
C LEU A 217 9.29 0.49 28.45
N GLU A 218 10.23 0.80 29.34
CA GLU A 218 11.56 1.32 28.97
C GLU A 218 12.36 0.29 28.16
N ALA A 219 12.35 -0.98 28.59
CA ALA A 219 13.01 -2.05 27.83
C ALA A 219 12.35 -2.33 26.47
N ILE A 220 11.02 -2.20 26.37
CA ILE A 220 10.29 -2.34 25.09
C ILE A 220 10.68 -1.19 24.14
N VAL A 221 10.62 0.06 24.59
CA VAL A 221 10.97 1.25 23.79
C VAL A 221 12.44 1.24 23.35
N TYR A 222 13.35 0.70 24.17
CA TYR A 222 14.74 0.52 23.75
C TYR A 222 14.91 -0.56 22.68
N LEU A 223 14.19 -1.70 22.77
CA LEU A 223 14.18 -2.71 21.70
C LEU A 223 13.60 -2.16 20.39
N GLU A 224 12.47 -1.47 20.45
CA GLU A 224 11.89 -0.73 19.32
C GLU A 224 12.95 0.14 18.62
N ASN A 225 13.68 0.95 19.39
CA ASN A 225 14.66 1.87 18.83
C ASN A 225 15.83 1.17 18.13
N TYR A 226 16.24 -0.02 18.60
CA TYR A 226 17.23 -0.84 17.88
C TYR A 226 16.68 -1.38 16.56
N TYR A 227 15.46 -1.92 16.56
CA TYR A 227 14.85 -2.51 15.37
C TYR A 227 14.46 -1.46 14.32
N GLU A 228 13.96 -0.29 14.73
CA GLU A 228 13.73 0.86 13.84
C GLU A 228 15.02 1.30 13.15
N LYS A 229 16.11 1.49 13.91
CA LYS A 229 17.42 1.89 13.36
C LYS A 229 18.04 0.84 12.45
N ALA A 230 17.78 -0.44 12.71
CA ALA A 230 18.27 -1.55 11.91
C ALA A 230 17.36 -1.91 10.73
N GLY A 231 16.14 -1.38 10.66
CA GLY A 231 15.15 -1.72 9.62
C GLY A 231 14.58 -3.13 9.73
N VAL A 232 14.58 -3.73 10.92
CA VAL A 232 14.15 -5.13 11.15
C VAL A 232 12.64 -5.16 11.41
N THR A 233 11.85 -5.17 10.33
CA THR A 233 10.39 -5.05 10.39
C THR A 233 9.71 -6.23 11.07
N GLU A 234 10.24 -7.44 10.91
CA GLU A 234 9.68 -8.65 11.53
C GLU A 234 9.71 -8.57 13.06
N ALA A 235 10.80 -8.03 13.63
CA ALA A 235 10.94 -7.84 15.08
C ALA A 235 10.01 -6.75 15.63
N LEU A 236 9.76 -5.68 14.85
CA LEU A 236 8.78 -4.65 15.20
C LEU A 236 7.35 -5.22 15.22
N VAL A 237 7.01 -6.06 14.24
CA VAL A 237 5.73 -6.79 14.18
C VAL A 237 5.59 -7.81 15.31
N GLU A 238 6.69 -8.48 15.72
CA GLU A 238 6.69 -9.36 16.90
C GLU A 238 6.42 -8.57 18.20
N LEU A 239 7.09 -7.43 18.39
CA LEU A 239 6.85 -6.54 19.53
C LEU A 239 5.39 -6.07 19.58
N TYR A 240 4.82 -5.63 18.45
CA TYR A 240 3.40 -5.28 18.36
C TYR A 240 2.50 -6.45 18.78
N ASN A 241 2.65 -7.62 18.14
CA ASN A 241 1.79 -8.77 18.42
C ASN A 241 1.87 -9.25 19.87
N LYS A 242 3.02 -9.07 20.53
CA LYS A 242 3.26 -9.44 21.93
C LYS A 242 2.71 -8.43 22.94
N TYR A 243 2.68 -7.14 22.60
CA TYR A 243 2.43 -6.05 23.56
C TYR A 243 1.19 -5.19 23.29
N LYS A 244 0.50 -5.36 22.16
CA LYS A 244 -0.72 -4.63 21.77
C LYS A 244 -1.88 -4.68 22.78
N ASP A 245 -1.96 -5.73 23.59
CA ASP A 245 -3.03 -5.94 24.59
C ASP A 245 -2.53 -5.61 26.03
N THR A 246 -1.52 -4.75 26.16
CA THR A 246 -0.81 -4.46 27.42
C THR A 246 -0.64 -2.96 27.66
N GLN A 247 -0.07 -2.57 28.80
CA GLN A 247 0.28 -1.17 29.10
C GLN A 247 1.28 -0.53 28.12
N ALA A 248 1.93 -1.33 27.26
CA ALA A 248 2.84 -0.85 26.21
C ALA A 248 2.17 -0.73 24.83
N ALA A 249 0.85 -0.95 24.72
CA ALA A 249 0.10 -0.90 23.46
C ALA A 249 0.36 0.37 22.65
N ASP A 250 0.28 1.55 23.30
CA ASP A 250 0.47 2.86 22.66
C ASP A 250 1.87 3.03 22.05
N ALA A 251 2.90 2.39 22.61
CA ALA A 251 4.26 2.46 22.09
C ALA A 251 4.38 1.64 20.80
N VAL A 252 3.83 0.42 20.77
CA VAL A 252 3.93 -0.50 19.64
C VAL A 252 2.86 -0.32 18.56
N ALA A 253 1.80 0.46 18.81
CA ALA A 253 0.66 0.64 17.91
C ALA A 253 1.05 1.14 16.50
N LYS A 254 2.10 1.98 16.40
CA LYS A 254 2.63 2.50 15.13
C LYS A 254 3.19 1.43 14.16
N TYR A 255 3.42 0.21 14.64
CA TYR A 255 3.87 -0.93 13.84
C TYR A 255 2.72 -1.79 13.31
N TYR A 256 1.47 -1.50 13.70
CA TYR A 256 0.30 -2.09 13.08
C TYR A 256 -0.05 -1.38 11.77
N VAL A 257 -0.45 -2.18 10.79
CA VAL A 257 -0.96 -1.70 9.50
C VAL A 257 -2.18 -2.53 9.15
N GLU A 258 -3.35 -1.89 9.19
CA GLU A 258 -4.62 -2.49 8.78
C GLU A 258 -4.59 -2.82 7.28
N ALA A 259 -5.27 -3.89 6.86
CA ALA A 259 -5.32 -4.27 5.45
C ALA A 259 -6.11 -3.24 4.63
N PRO A 260 -5.76 -3.00 3.35
CA PRO A 260 -6.52 -2.06 2.52
C PRO A 260 -8.00 -2.46 2.42
N ALA A 261 -8.89 -1.51 2.71
CA ALA A 261 -10.30 -1.69 2.43
C ALA A 261 -10.56 -1.52 0.93
N VAL A 262 -11.34 -2.46 0.37
CA VAL A 262 -11.69 -2.53 -1.05
C VAL A 262 -13.13 -2.08 -1.23
N SER A 263 -13.40 -1.08 -2.08
CA SER A 263 -14.71 -0.42 -2.13
C SER A 263 -15.83 -1.20 -2.83
N VAL A 264 -15.54 -2.38 -3.38
CA VAL A 264 -16.49 -3.22 -4.12
C VAL A 264 -16.27 -4.67 -3.70
N GLU A 265 -17.33 -5.32 -3.22
CA GLU A 265 -17.31 -6.72 -2.82
C GLU A 265 -16.95 -7.66 -3.98
N SER A 266 -16.29 -8.78 -3.66
CA SER A 266 -15.97 -9.81 -4.66
C SER A 266 -17.25 -10.47 -5.22
N GLY A 267 -17.20 -10.92 -6.48
CA GLY A 267 -18.35 -11.56 -7.12
C GLY A 267 -18.42 -11.47 -8.64
N GLU A 268 -19.59 -11.83 -9.17
CA GLU A 268 -19.92 -11.79 -10.60
C GLU A 268 -20.68 -10.51 -10.98
N TYR A 269 -20.28 -9.88 -12.09
CA TYR A 269 -20.77 -8.59 -12.54
C TYR A 269 -21.03 -8.60 -14.06
N THR A 270 -21.89 -7.69 -14.51
CA THR A 270 -22.30 -7.60 -15.94
C THR A 270 -21.99 -6.24 -16.57
N THR A 271 -21.28 -5.39 -15.84
CA THR A 271 -20.85 -4.04 -16.20
C THR A 271 -19.45 -3.80 -15.63
N ASP A 272 -18.76 -2.82 -16.20
CA ASP A 272 -17.48 -2.32 -15.74
C ASP A 272 -17.56 -1.87 -14.26
N LEU A 273 -16.49 -2.07 -13.47
CA LEU A 273 -16.42 -1.65 -12.06
C LEU A 273 -15.33 -0.59 -11.84
N GLU A 274 -15.62 0.38 -10.97
CA GLU A 274 -14.62 1.30 -10.43
C GLU A 274 -14.27 0.90 -9.00
N VAL A 275 -13.18 0.14 -8.85
CA VAL A 275 -12.70 -0.30 -7.53
C VAL A 275 -11.74 0.74 -6.95
N LYS A 276 -12.01 1.15 -5.71
CA LYS A 276 -11.14 2.04 -4.94
C LYS A 276 -10.53 1.28 -3.77
N LEU A 277 -9.25 1.53 -3.51
CA LEU A 277 -8.54 1.03 -2.34
C LEU A 277 -8.32 2.18 -1.37
N THR A 278 -8.47 1.91 -0.07
CA THR A 278 -8.21 2.88 1.00
C THR A 278 -7.44 2.24 2.14
N SER A 279 -6.50 2.98 2.70
CA SER A 279 -5.65 2.58 3.83
C SER A 279 -5.87 3.55 4.99
N ASP A 280 -5.71 3.05 6.21
CA ASP A 280 -5.62 3.91 7.38
C ASP A 280 -4.42 4.86 7.27
N TYR A 281 -4.57 6.07 7.79
CA TYR A 281 -3.56 7.14 7.78
C TYR A 281 -3.01 7.54 6.39
N GLY A 282 -3.57 7.03 5.29
CA GLY A 282 -3.11 7.31 3.93
C GLY A 282 -1.80 6.62 3.56
N TYR A 283 -1.50 5.46 4.17
CA TYR A 283 -0.33 4.62 3.81
C TYR A 283 -0.33 4.21 2.33
N ASP A 284 0.85 4.03 1.74
CA ASP A 284 1.00 3.59 0.36
C ASP A 284 0.41 2.17 0.18
N ILE A 285 -0.41 1.98 -0.87
CA ILE A 285 -1.05 0.70 -1.17
C ILE A 285 -0.40 0.08 -2.41
N TYR A 286 0.08 -1.15 -2.29
CA TYR A 286 0.66 -1.92 -3.38
C TYR A 286 -0.27 -3.06 -3.76
N TYR A 287 -0.47 -3.30 -5.06
CA TYR A 287 -1.45 -4.27 -5.54
C TYR A 287 -1.01 -5.07 -6.78
N THR A 288 -1.72 -6.18 -6.99
CA THR A 288 -1.67 -7.06 -8.16
C THR A 288 -3.10 -7.36 -8.62
N VAL A 289 -3.29 -7.79 -9.87
CA VAL A 289 -4.62 -8.07 -10.47
C VAL A 289 -4.72 -9.48 -11.08
N ASP A 290 -3.63 -10.24 -11.04
CA ASP A 290 -3.51 -11.62 -11.51
C ASP A 290 -3.57 -12.66 -10.36
N GLY A 291 -3.64 -12.18 -9.10
CA GLY A 291 -3.62 -13.01 -7.89
C GLY A 291 -2.22 -13.38 -7.40
N SER A 292 -1.16 -12.76 -7.93
CA SER A 292 0.20 -12.89 -7.38
C SER A 292 0.35 -12.09 -6.08
N GLU A 293 1.21 -12.58 -5.17
CA GLU A 293 1.40 -11.95 -3.85
C GLU A 293 1.98 -10.52 -3.98
N PRO A 294 1.31 -9.49 -3.43
CA PRO A 294 1.75 -8.11 -3.57
C PRO A 294 2.94 -7.80 -2.65
N THR A 295 3.87 -6.99 -3.14
CA THR A 295 5.06 -6.53 -2.40
C THR A 295 5.25 -5.03 -2.62
N ILE A 296 6.21 -4.41 -1.91
CA ILE A 296 6.64 -3.02 -2.18
C ILE A 296 7.15 -2.77 -3.62
N ASN A 297 7.38 -3.82 -4.40
CA ASN A 297 7.79 -3.73 -5.81
C ASN A 297 6.60 -3.93 -6.79
N SER A 298 5.40 -4.22 -6.28
CA SER A 298 4.18 -4.34 -7.08
C SER A 298 3.64 -2.97 -7.51
N ALA A 299 2.50 -2.92 -8.19
CA ALA A 299 1.95 -1.65 -8.67
C ALA A 299 1.50 -0.76 -7.49
N LEU A 300 2.03 0.47 -7.41
CA LEU A 300 1.59 1.47 -6.42
C LEU A 300 0.24 2.05 -6.85
N TYR A 301 -0.77 1.92 -6.00
CA TYR A 301 -2.12 2.44 -6.20
C TYR A 301 -2.12 3.97 -6.12
N LYS A 302 -2.54 4.63 -7.21
CA LYS A 302 -2.62 6.10 -7.32
C LYS A 302 -3.96 6.62 -7.83
N ASN A 303 -4.73 5.79 -8.51
CA ASN A 303 -6.01 6.09 -9.15
C ASN A 303 -6.93 4.89 -8.99
N LYS A 304 -8.24 5.07 -9.14
CA LYS A 304 -9.22 3.97 -9.21
C LYS A 304 -8.78 2.87 -10.18
N LEU A 305 -9.08 1.62 -9.84
CA LEU A 305 -8.91 0.48 -10.73
C LEU A 305 -10.19 0.29 -11.55
N GLU A 306 -10.05 0.20 -12.87
CA GLU A 306 -11.17 -0.11 -13.77
C GLU A 306 -11.13 -1.62 -14.08
N ILE A 307 -12.18 -2.34 -13.66
CA ILE A 307 -12.31 -3.77 -13.87
C ILE A 307 -13.29 -4.01 -15.02
N THR A 308 -12.80 -4.63 -16.09
CA THR A 308 -13.54 -4.91 -17.34
C THR A 308 -13.75 -6.42 -17.52
N GLU A 309 -14.34 -6.84 -18.65
CA GLU A 309 -14.60 -8.24 -19.01
C GLU A 309 -13.45 -9.21 -18.71
N GLY A 310 -13.81 -10.38 -18.16
CA GLY A 310 -12.88 -11.42 -17.74
C GLY A 310 -12.83 -11.60 -16.22
N THR A 311 -11.78 -12.27 -15.75
CA THR A 311 -11.53 -12.52 -14.32
C THR A 311 -10.36 -11.68 -13.85
N THR A 312 -10.57 -10.87 -12.79
CA THR A 312 -9.51 -10.14 -12.09
C THR A 312 -9.38 -10.66 -10.66
N LYS A 313 -8.15 -10.96 -10.24
CA LYS A 313 -7.81 -11.40 -8.89
C LYS A 313 -6.98 -10.33 -8.21
N LEU A 314 -7.67 -9.40 -7.57
CA LEU A 314 -7.05 -8.31 -6.84
C LEU A 314 -6.44 -8.85 -5.53
N GLN A 315 -5.16 -8.58 -5.32
CA GLN A 315 -4.53 -8.65 -4.00
C GLN A 315 -3.85 -7.32 -3.71
N CYS A 316 -3.90 -6.86 -2.46
CA CYS A 316 -3.26 -5.61 -2.05
C CYS A 316 -2.82 -5.59 -0.59
N ILE A 317 -1.78 -4.79 -0.31
CA ILE A 317 -1.23 -4.49 1.01
C ILE A 317 -1.08 -2.98 1.18
N ALA A 318 -1.23 -2.50 2.41
CA ALA A 318 -0.81 -1.16 2.81
C ALA A 318 0.59 -1.24 3.44
N VAL A 319 1.41 -0.20 3.27
CA VAL A 319 2.79 -0.16 3.79
C VAL A 319 3.05 1.17 4.47
N ASN A 320 3.47 1.12 5.74
CA ASN A 320 3.76 2.31 6.54
C ASN A 320 5.19 2.84 6.34
N GLN A 321 5.51 3.99 6.96
CA GLN A 321 6.84 4.63 6.90
C GLN A 321 8.00 3.77 7.43
N TYR A 322 7.72 2.68 8.16
CA TYR A 322 8.72 1.73 8.65
C TYR A 322 8.93 0.53 7.71
N ASN A 323 8.33 0.55 6.51
CA ASN A 323 8.26 -0.57 5.56
C ASN A 323 7.55 -1.82 6.10
N ILE A 324 6.71 -1.67 7.13
CA ILE A 324 5.86 -2.77 7.61
C ILE A 324 4.64 -2.84 6.68
N ALA A 325 4.39 -4.03 6.15
CA ALA A 325 3.22 -4.33 5.35
C ALA A 325 2.05 -4.82 6.22
N SER A 326 0.83 -4.52 5.79
CA SER A 326 -0.40 -5.15 6.31
C SER A 326 -0.48 -6.63 5.95
N SER A 327 -1.47 -7.34 6.50
CA SER A 327 -1.97 -8.55 5.86
C SER A 327 -2.52 -8.25 4.45
N VAL A 328 -2.54 -9.27 3.59
CA VAL A 328 -3.06 -9.15 2.22
C VAL A 328 -4.59 -9.10 2.23
N ALA A 329 -5.17 -8.01 1.73
CA ALA A 329 -6.58 -7.96 1.34
C ALA A 329 -6.74 -8.56 -0.06
N SER A 330 -7.78 -9.37 -0.28
CA SER A 330 -8.04 -10.01 -1.58
C SER A 330 -9.50 -9.88 -2.02
N ALA A 331 -9.70 -9.75 -3.33
CA ALA A 331 -11.02 -9.74 -3.96
C ALA A 331 -10.94 -10.37 -5.36
N GLU A 332 -11.92 -11.21 -5.72
CA GLU A 332 -12.05 -11.77 -7.06
C GLU A 332 -13.29 -11.19 -7.76
N TYR A 333 -13.08 -10.68 -8.97
CA TYR A 333 -14.12 -10.09 -9.81
C TYR A 333 -14.22 -10.88 -11.11
N LYS A 334 -15.44 -11.25 -11.51
CA LYS A 334 -15.73 -11.88 -12.79
C LYS A 334 -16.76 -11.05 -13.54
N VAL A 335 -16.31 -10.34 -14.57
CA VAL A 335 -17.17 -9.48 -15.40
C VAL A 335 -17.52 -10.21 -16.69
N GLU A 336 -18.80 -10.50 -16.91
CA GLU A 336 -19.31 -11.10 -18.14
C GLU A 336 -20.45 -10.23 -18.70
N TYR A 337 -20.21 -9.58 -19.84
CA TYR A 337 -21.22 -8.69 -20.42
C TYR A 337 -22.38 -9.49 -21.02
N LYS A 338 -23.61 -9.04 -20.76
CA LYS A 338 -24.81 -9.64 -21.36
C LYS A 338 -24.98 -9.21 -22.81
N ALA A 339 -25.46 -10.16 -23.63
CA ALA A 339 -25.98 -9.86 -24.96
C ALA A 339 -27.15 -8.86 -24.89
N PRO A 340 -27.24 -7.89 -25.81
CA PRO A 340 -28.40 -7.02 -25.91
C PRO A 340 -29.62 -7.80 -26.40
N ASP A 341 -30.81 -7.29 -26.07
CA ASP A 341 -32.07 -7.80 -26.59
C ASP A 341 -32.14 -7.73 -28.13
N ALA A 342 -33.03 -8.54 -28.70
CA ALA A 342 -33.26 -8.57 -30.14
C ALA A 342 -33.78 -7.22 -30.66
N PRO A 343 -33.31 -6.75 -31.84
CA PRO A 343 -33.84 -5.54 -32.47
C PRO A 343 -35.33 -5.69 -32.80
N THR A 344 -36.08 -4.61 -32.66
CA THR A 344 -37.44 -4.54 -33.20
C THR A 344 -37.39 -4.05 -34.65
N ILE A 345 -38.25 -4.58 -35.51
CA ILE A 345 -38.32 -4.18 -36.92
C ILE A 345 -39.78 -3.91 -37.28
N SER A 346 -40.01 -2.72 -37.83
CA SER A 346 -41.29 -2.27 -38.39
C SER A 346 -41.09 -1.87 -39.87
N PRO A 347 -42.06 -2.13 -40.76
CA PRO A 347 -43.30 -2.86 -40.53
C PRO A 347 -43.06 -4.37 -40.32
N ARG A 348 -44.12 -5.15 -40.04
CA ARG A 348 -44.03 -6.62 -39.93
C ARG A 348 -43.82 -7.25 -41.31
N SER A 349 -43.42 -8.53 -41.38
CA SER A 349 -43.35 -9.24 -42.66
C SER A 349 -44.70 -9.22 -43.36
N GLY A 350 -44.72 -9.02 -44.68
CA GLY A 350 -45.97 -8.92 -45.44
C GLY A 350 -45.77 -8.53 -46.90
N ASN A 351 -46.89 -8.47 -47.61
CA ASN A 351 -47.00 -7.87 -48.93
C ASN A 351 -47.38 -6.40 -48.78
N TYR A 352 -46.85 -5.54 -49.64
CA TYR A 352 -47.06 -4.09 -49.62
C TYR A 352 -47.30 -3.60 -51.05
N GLU A 353 -48.30 -2.73 -51.21
CA GLU A 353 -48.71 -2.13 -52.48
C GLU A 353 -48.37 -0.62 -52.57
N THR A 354 -47.88 -0.06 -51.46
CA THR A 354 -47.41 1.33 -51.34
C THR A 354 -46.03 1.35 -50.70
N GLU A 355 -45.26 2.40 -50.98
CA GLU A 355 -43.94 2.61 -50.38
C GLU A 355 -44.00 2.60 -48.85
N GLN A 356 -42.98 2.03 -48.21
CA GLN A 356 -42.88 1.89 -46.76
C GLN A 356 -41.48 2.23 -46.29
N LEU A 357 -41.36 2.81 -45.10
CA LEU A 357 -40.08 2.95 -44.40
C LEU A 357 -39.87 1.80 -43.42
N ILE A 358 -38.72 1.14 -43.56
CA ILE A 358 -38.21 0.16 -42.61
C ILE A 358 -37.55 0.90 -41.46
N VAL A 359 -38.02 0.64 -40.24
CA VAL A 359 -37.50 1.20 -38.99
C VAL A 359 -36.96 0.07 -38.12
N ILE A 360 -35.69 0.17 -37.74
CA ILE A 360 -35.03 -0.73 -36.78
C ILE A 360 -34.95 0.00 -35.43
N GLY A 361 -35.54 -0.63 -34.41
CA GLY A 361 -35.58 -0.14 -33.03
C GLY A 361 -34.97 -1.13 -32.04
N ASN A 362 -35.07 -0.81 -30.74
CA ASN A 362 -34.42 -1.53 -29.65
C ASN A 362 -32.90 -1.68 -29.84
N ILE A 363 -32.25 -0.62 -30.31
CA ILE A 363 -30.78 -0.55 -30.41
C ILE A 363 -30.25 -0.10 -29.04
N PRO A 364 -29.38 -0.88 -28.37
CA PRO A 364 -28.86 -0.53 -27.05
C PRO A 364 -28.04 0.76 -27.09
N ALA A 365 -28.04 1.53 -26.00
CA ALA A 365 -27.30 2.79 -25.91
C ALA A 365 -25.78 2.59 -26.17
N GLY A 366 -25.21 3.41 -27.06
CA GLY A 366 -23.82 3.27 -27.54
C GLY A 366 -23.58 2.07 -28.45
N GLY A 367 -24.60 1.26 -28.73
CA GLY A 367 -24.56 0.14 -29.66
C GLY A 367 -24.84 0.53 -31.11
N LYS A 368 -24.82 -0.48 -31.99
CA LYS A 368 -25.03 -0.34 -33.44
C LYS A 368 -25.87 -1.50 -33.97
N ALA A 369 -26.71 -1.23 -34.98
CA ALA A 369 -27.45 -2.26 -35.70
C ALA A 369 -26.88 -2.43 -37.11
N TYR A 370 -26.79 -3.69 -37.56
CA TYR A 370 -26.28 -4.05 -38.88
C TYR A 370 -27.26 -4.98 -39.58
N TYR A 371 -27.39 -4.82 -40.90
CA TYR A 371 -28.41 -5.53 -41.67
C TYR A 371 -27.96 -5.96 -43.07
N THR A 372 -28.74 -6.88 -43.62
CA THR A 372 -28.65 -7.45 -44.98
C THR A 372 -30.07 -7.65 -45.52
N LEU A 373 -30.26 -7.59 -46.84
CA LEU A 373 -31.59 -7.70 -47.50
C LEU A 373 -31.77 -8.99 -48.31
N ASP A 374 -30.71 -9.81 -48.38
CA ASP A 374 -30.55 -11.00 -49.22
C ASP A 374 -30.63 -12.31 -48.41
N ASN A 375 -31.26 -12.29 -47.24
CA ASN A 375 -31.35 -13.40 -46.28
C ASN A 375 -30.02 -13.85 -45.63
N THR A 376 -28.86 -13.26 -45.99
CA THR A 376 -27.58 -13.61 -45.37
C THR A 376 -27.53 -13.19 -43.90
N THR A 377 -26.70 -13.84 -43.08
CA THR A 377 -26.56 -13.49 -41.66
C THR A 377 -25.73 -12.22 -41.52
N PRO A 378 -26.28 -11.12 -40.95
CA PRO A 378 -25.54 -9.88 -40.81
C PRO A 378 -24.40 -9.99 -39.77
N THR A 379 -23.36 -9.20 -39.99
CA THR A 379 -22.18 -9.06 -39.12
C THR A 379 -21.90 -7.59 -38.86
N ASN A 380 -20.94 -7.26 -38.00
CA ASN A 380 -20.43 -5.89 -37.81
C ASN A 380 -19.73 -5.28 -39.05
N LYS A 381 -19.63 -6.03 -40.17
CA LYS A 381 -19.15 -5.57 -41.48
C LYS A 381 -20.27 -5.44 -42.53
N SER A 382 -21.50 -5.81 -42.19
CA SER A 382 -22.68 -5.62 -43.05
C SER A 382 -23.12 -4.15 -43.06
N THR A 383 -24.20 -3.82 -43.77
CA THR A 383 -24.68 -2.43 -43.86
C THR A 383 -25.07 -1.91 -42.47
N LEU A 384 -24.50 -0.76 -42.09
CA LEU A 384 -24.82 -0.08 -40.83
C LEU A 384 -26.18 0.62 -40.95
N TYR A 385 -27.06 0.40 -39.98
CA TYR A 385 -28.30 1.17 -39.88
C TYR A 385 -28.00 2.56 -39.29
N THR A 386 -28.24 3.60 -40.09
CA THR A 386 -28.05 5.02 -39.73
C THR A 386 -29.36 5.76 -39.45
N GLY A 387 -30.50 5.19 -39.86
CA GLY A 387 -31.84 5.73 -39.72
C GLY A 387 -32.83 4.94 -40.58
N PRO A 388 -34.14 5.28 -40.54
CA PRO A 388 -35.15 4.65 -41.39
C PRO A 388 -34.77 4.69 -42.86
N PHE A 389 -35.08 3.63 -43.61
CA PHE A 389 -34.77 3.52 -45.03
C PHE A 389 -35.94 2.91 -45.80
N GLU A 390 -36.03 3.18 -47.10
CA GLU A 390 -37.10 2.69 -47.97
C GLU A 390 -37.09 1.17 -48.12
N MET A 391 -38.28 0.56 -48.12
CA MET A 391 -38.46 -0.84 -48.44
C MET A 391 -38.13 -1.08 -49.92
N PRO A 392 -37.16 -1.94 -50.27
CA PRO A 392 -36.84 -2.19 -51.67
C PRO A 392 -37.98 -2.94 -52.37
N SER A 393 -38.19 -2.61 -53.64
CA SER A 393 -39.15 -3.29 -54.52
C SER A 393 -38.85 -4.78 -54.68
N GLY A 394 -39.90 -5.59 -54.91
CA GLY A 394 -39.79 -7.03 -55.04
C GLY A 394 -39.74 -7.76 -53.69
N ASN A 395 -39.23 -9.00 -53.70
CA ASN A 395 -39.17 -9.88 -52.54
C ASN A 395 -37.79 -9.78 -51.84
N ASN A 396 -37.77 -9.21 -50.64
CA ASN A 396 -36.56 -8.88 -49.89
C ASN A 396 -36.60 -9.49 -48.48
N VAL A 397 -35.52 -10.14 -48.05
CA VAL A 397 -35.41 -10.78 -46.74
C VAL A 397 -34.44 -9.99 -45.86
N LEU A 398 -34.97 -9.01 -45.15
CA LEU A 398 -34.23 -8.23 -44.17
C LEU A 398 -33.80 -9.13 -43.00
N SER A 399 -32.50 -9.18 -42.71
CA SER A 399 -31.94 -9.79 -41.50
C SER A 399 -31.15 -8.75 -40.72
N VAL A 400 -31.38 -8.64 -39.40
CA VAL A 400 -30.80 -7.60 -38.53
C VAL A 400 -30.17 -8.20 -37.29
N VAL A 401 -29.01 -7.68 -36.88
CA VAL A 401 -28.36 -7.94 -35.58
C VAL A 401 -27.96 -6.62 -34.92
N THR A 402 -28.00 -6.54 -33.59
CA THR A 402 -27.41 -5.42 -32.83
C THR A 402 -26.15 -5.86 -32.10
N TYR A 403 -25.23 -4.92 -31.89
CA TYR A 403 -24.08 -5.05 -31.00
C TYR A 403 -24.17 -3.95 -29.95
N ASN A 404 -23.95 -4.26 -28.68
CA ASN A 404 -23.88 -3.25 -27.62
C ASN A 404 -22.52 -2.53 -27.61
N LYS A 405 -22.36 -1.52 -26.74
CA LYS A 405 -21.10 -0.75 -26.59
C LYS A 405 -19.87 -1.62 -26.28
N ASN A 406 -20.09 -2.82 -25.71
CA ASN A 406 -19.06 -3.76 -25.31
C ASN A 406 -18.87 -4.92 -26.33
N GLY A 407 -19.47 -4.83 -27.52
CA GLY A 407 -19.30 -5.80 -28.59
C GLY A 407 -20.12 -7.09 -28.49
N GLN A 408 -20.94 -7.27 -27.45
CA GLN A 408 -21.85 -8.42 -27.36
C GLN A 408 -23.01 -8.27 -28.35
N LYS A 409 -23.38 -9.36 -29.02
CA LYS A 409 -24.36 -9.38 -30.12
C LYS A 409 -25.74 -9.91 -29.70
N SER A 410 -26.81 -9.35 -30.26
CA SER A 410 -28.16 -9.88 -30.10
C SER A 410 -28.36 -11.19 -30.88
N SER A 411 -29.52 -11.82 -30.70
CA SER A 411 -30.06 -12.74 -31.71
C SER A 411 -30.38 -12.01 -33.01
N VAL A 412 -30.37 -12.73 -34.13
CA VAL A 412 -30.70 -12.19 -35.46
C VAL A 412 -32.21 -12.21 -35.65
N VAL A 413 -32.79 -11.08 -36.04
CA VAL A 413 -34.22 -10.97 -36.38
C VAL A 413 -34.39 -10.89 -37.89
N LYS A 414 -35.30 -11.68 -38.45
CA LYS A 414 -35.61 -11.69 -39.88
C LYS A 414 -37.02 -11.16 -40.18
N ARG A 415 -37.18 -10.50 -41.32
CA ARG A 415 -38.45 -10.08 -41.92
C ARG A 415 -38.45 -10.38 -43.42
N ASN A 416 -39.60 -10.74 -43.96
CA ASN A 416 -39.80 -10.93 -45.39
C ASN A 416 -40.75 -9.86 -45.90
N TYR A 417 -40.32 -9.08 -46.88
CA TYR A 417 -41.07 -7.98 -47.45
C TYR A 417 -41.27 -8.23 -48.95
N VAL A 418 -42.51 -8.13 -49.42
CA VAL A 418 -42.84 -8.21 -50.84
C VAL A 418 -43.50 -6.89 -51.23
N LEU A 419 -42.71 -5.94 -51.70
CA LEU A 419 -43.22 -4.66 -52.22
C LEU A 419 -43.54 -4.81 -53.71
N LYS A 420 -44.80 -4.63 -54.07
CA LYS A 420 -45.30 -4.59 -55.45
C LYS A 420 -46.15 -3.34 -55.60
N LEU A 421 -45.55 -2.25 -56.03
CA LEU A 421 -46.29 -1.04 -56.35
C LEU A 421 -47.27 -1.34 -57.49
N GLU A 422 -48.54 -1.04 -57.29
CA GLU A 422 -49.55 -1.04 -58.36
C GLU A 422 -49.54 0.30 -59.08
N ASP A 423 -49.70 0.27 -60.39
CA ASP A 423 -49.74 1.47 -61.22
C ASP A 423 -51.07 2.21 -61.07
N LYS A 424 -51.02 3.53 -60.88
CA LYS A 424 -52.24 4.38 -60.92
C LYS A 424 -52.91 4.36 -62.30
N VAL A 425 -52.14 4.14 -63.37
CA VAL A 425 -52.60 4.06 -64.75
C VAL A 425 -52.33 2.66 -65.29
N SER A 426 -53.38 1.87 -65.54
CA SER A 426 -53.26 0.58 -66.22
C SER A 426 -52.84 0.75 -67.68
N GLN A 427 -52.38 -0.34 -68.31
CA GLN A 427 -52.03 -0.36 -69.74
C GLN A 427 -53.18 0.15 -70.64
N GLU A 428 -54.41 -0.27 -70.36
CA GLU A 428 -55.60 0.13 -71.11
C GLU A 428 -55.88 1.62 -70.92
N ARG A 429 -55.77 2.11 -69.68
CA ARG A 429 -55.98 3.53 -69.38
C ARG A 429 -54.88 4.41 -69.98
N ALA A 430 -53.63 3.92 -70.03
CA ALA A 430 -52.52 4.57 -70.71
C ALA A 430 -52.79 4.70 -72.22
N LEU A 431 -53.31 3.64 -72.86
CA LEU A 431 -53.70 3.66 -74.26
C LEU A 431 -54.82 4.69 -74.54
N GLU A 432 -55.84 4.77 -73.68
CA GLU A 432 -56.90 5.79 -73.77
C GLU A 432 -56.35 7.22 -73.63
N ILE A 433 -55.48 7.45 -72.64
CA ILE A 433 -54.85 8.76 -72.39
C ILE A 433 -53.99 9.17 -73.60
N LEU A 434 -53.24 8.23 -74.19
CA LEU A 434 -52.41 8.49 -75.36
C LEU A 434 -53.26 8.89 -76.58
N TRP A 435 -54.38 8.22 -76.85
CA TRP A 435 -55.31 8.63 -77.91
C TRP A 435 -55.84 10.06 -77.68
N GLN A 436 -56.30 10.36 -76.46
CA GLN A 436 -56.81 11.70 -76.10
C GLN A 436 -55.75 12.80 -76.26
N ALA A 437 -54.51 12.52 -75.85
CA ALA A 437 -53.36 13.41 -76.02
C ALA A 437 -53.02 13.69 -77.50
N MET A 438 -53.05 12.65 -78.34
CA MET A 438 -52.82 12.77 -79.79
C MET A 438 -53.94 13.53 -80.51
N GLU A 439 -55.20 13.30 -80.14
CA GLU A 439 -56.34 14.08 -80.64
C GLU A 439 -56.21 15.57 -80.26
N HIS A 440 -55.90 15.87 -78.99
CA HIS A 440 -55.74 17.23 -78.50
C HIS A 440 -54.61 18.00 -79.22
N LYS A 441 -53.50 17.32 -79.54
CA LYS A 441 -52.40 17.87 -80.35
C LYS A 441 -52.70 17.92 -81.86
N ASN A 442 -53.89 17.49 -82.31
CA ASN A 442 -54.28 17.35 -83.73
C ASN A 442 -53.34 16.42 -84.52
N MET A 443 -52.71 15.45 -83.86
CA MET A 443 -51.90 14.40 -84.50
C MET A 443 -52.79 13.35 -85.16
N VAL A 444 -53.98 13.12 -84.59
CA VAL A 444 -55.07 12.33 -85.17
C VAL A 444 -56.42 13.03 -84.98
N ASN A 445 -57.42 12.58 -85.73
CA ASN A 445 -58.83 12.93 -85.53
C ASN A 445 -59.57 11.88 -84.68
N SER A 446 -60.86 12.11 -84.41
CA SER A 446 -61.74 11.20 -83.64
C SER A 446 -62.07 9.86 -84.31
N GLU A 447 -61.56 9.62 -85.52
CA GLU A 447 -61.63 8.32 -86.21
C GLU A 447 -60.24 7.62 -86.22
N HIS A 448 -59.29 8.14 -85.41
CA HIS A 448 -57.89 7.72 -85.32
C HIS A 448 -57.13 7.80 -86.67
N LEU A 449 -57.51 8.73 -87.54
CA LEU A 449 -56.82 9.06 -88.78
C LEU A 449 -55.87 10.24 -88.55
N SER A 450 -54.68 10.19 -89.15
CA SER A 450 -53.70 11.29 -89.16
C SER A 450 -54.20 12.51 -89.93
N SER A 451 -53.45 13.62 -89.89
CA SER A 451 -53.73 14.87 -90.64
C SER A 451 -53.99 14.65 -92.14
N ASP A 452 -53.41 13.59 -92.71
CA ASP A 452 -53.48 13.27 -94.13
C ASP A 452 -54.62 12.28 -94.46
N GLY A 453 -55.44 11.90 -93.46
CA GLY A 453 -56.51 10.90 -93.58
C GLY A 453 -56.06 9.45 -93.42
N GLU A 454 -54.76 9.19 -93.23
CA GLU A 454 -54.20 7.83 -93.15
C GLU A 454 -54.42 7.23 -91.75
N PRO A 455 -54.81 5.94 -91.64
CA PRO A 455 -55.07 5.29 -90.36
C PRO A 455 -53.82 5.18 -89.47
N VAL A 456 -54.01 5.45 -88.17
CA VAL A 456 -52.99 5.33 -87.14
C VAL A 456 -53.27 4.11 -86.26
N LYS A 457 -52.21 3.40 -85.88
CA LYS A 457 -52.26 2.24 -84.99
C LYS A 457 -51.24 2.39 -83.87
N LEU A 458 -51.72 2.34 -82.63
CA LEU A 458 -50.91 2.22 -81.44
C LEU A 458 -50.67 0.74 -81.11
N VAL A 459 -49.44 0.39 -80.75
CA VAL A 459 -49.06 -0.94 -80.25
C VAL A 459 -48.21 -0.74 -79.01
N LEU A 460 -48.51 -1.43 -77.91
CA LEU A 460 -47.61 -1.42 -76.75
C LEU A 460 -46.29 -2.12 -77.13
N ASP A 461 -45.17 -1.45 -76.90
CA ASP A 461 -43.84 -2.07 -76.92
C ASP A 461 -43.64 -2.81 -75.59
N GLU A 462 -43.28 -2.07 -74.54
CA GLU A 462 -43.21 -2.59 -73.18
C GLU A 462 -43.36 -1.45 -72.14
N LYS A 463 -43.37 -1.81 -70.86
CA LYS A 463 -43.28 -0.83 -69.78
C LYS A 463 -41.82 -0.63 -69.36
N LYS A 464 -41.28 0.57 -69.58
CA LYS A 464 -39.87 0.90 -69.31
C LYS A 464 -39.76 1.80 -68.08
N ASN A 465 -38.63 1.76 -67.36
CA ASN A 465 -38.28 2.82 -66.41
C ASN A 465 -37.31 3.79 -67.10
N ILE A 466 -37.77 5.02 -67.35
CA ILE A 466 -37.05 6.04 -68.12
C ILE A 466 -36.87 7.25 -67.21
N SER A 467 -35.61 7.62 -66.93
CA SER A 467 -35.26 8.75 -66.04
C SER A 467 -35.91 8.71 -64.65
N GLY A 468 -36.23 7.51 -64.14
CA GLY A 468 -36.88 7.30 -62.84
C GLY A 468 -38.42 7.20 -62.90
N SER A 469 -39.05 7.58 -64.01
CA SER A 469 -40.49 7.41 -64.22
C SER A 469 -40.80 6.05 -64.84
N SER A 470 -41.90 5.40 -64.45
CA SER A 470 -42.33 4.16 -65.07
C SER A 470 -43.33 4.47 -66.19
N ILE A 471 -42.95 4.18 -67.43
CA ILE A 471 -43.64 4.63 -68.64
C ILE A 471 -44.18 3.41 -69.40
N TRP A 472 -45.47 3.41 -69.70
CA TRP A 472 -46.07 2.53 -70.72
C TRP A 472 -45.70 3.07 -72.10
N VAL A 473 -44.79 2.41 -72.82
CA VAL A 473 -44.29 2.87 -74.14
C VAL A 473 -45.09 2.22 -75.26
N PHE A 474 -45.51 3.04 -76.22
CA PHE A 474 -46.28 2.63 -77.40
C PHE A 474 -45.55 3.06 -78.68
N ASP A 475 -45.44 2.12 -79.62
CA ASP A 475 -45.10 2.40 -81.01
C ASP A 475 -46.33 2.96 -81.74
N ILE A 476 -46.11 4.01 -82.52
CA ILE A 476 -47.14 4.71 -83.28
C ILE A 476 -46.90 4.54 -84.77
N TYR A 477 -47.68 3.67 -85.39
CA TYR A 477 -47.62 3.40 -86.82
C TYR A 477 -48.66 4.23 -87.56
N VAL A 478 -48.22 4.99 -88.57
CA VAL A 478 -49.11 5.57 -89.59
C VAL A 478 -48.99 4.72 -90.84
N THR A 479 -50.09 4.15 -91.32
CA THR A 479 -50.11 3.25 -92.49
C THR A 479 -50.99 3.81 -93.59
N THR A 480 -50.61 3.64 -94.86
CA THR A 480 -51.45 4.03 -96.00
C THR A 480 -52.71 3.18 -96.10
N GLU A 481 -53.72 3.61 -96.88
CA GLU A 481 -54.86 2.75 -97.28
C GLU A 481 -54.44 1.39 -97.88
N GLN A 482 -53.21 1.27 -98.40
CA GLN A 482 -52.65 0.06 -99.00
C GLN A 482 -51.86 -0.81 -97.99
N GLY A 483 -51.68 -0.32 -96.76
CA GLY A 483 -50.99 -1.01 -95.66
C GLY A 483 -49.49 -0.70 -95.54
N ASP A 484 -48.94 0.20 -96.36
CA ASP A 484 -47.53 0.59 -96.29
C ASP A 484 -47.26 1.53 -95.11
N MET A 485 -46.17 1.29 -94.36
CA MET A 485 -45.79 2.12 -93.23
C MET A 485 -45.22 3.48 -93.69
N LYS A 486 -45.92 4.57 -93.35
CA LYS A 486 -45.59 5.96 -93.70
C LYS A 486 -44.76 6.66 -92.63
N ALA A 487 -45.00 6.35 -91.35
CA ALA A 487 -44.22 6.84 -90.21
C ALA A 487 -44.23 5.83 -89.05
N ASN A 488 -43.17 5.85 -88.25
CA ASN A 488 -43.06 5.17 -86.96
C ASN A 488 -42.34 6.09 -85.96
N TYR A 489 -42.92 6.30 -84.78
CA TYR A 489 -42.32 7.03 -83.66
C TYR A 489 -42.90 6.51 -82.34
N GLN A 490 -42.21 6.76 -81.22
CA GLN A 490 -42.65 6.29 -79.90
C GLN A 490 -43.18 7.43 -79.04
N MET A 491 -44.23 7.13 -78.29
CA MET A 491 -44.72 7.96 -77.19
C MET A 491 -45.02 7.05 -76.00
N GLY A 492 -45.10 7.61 -74.81
CA GLY A 492 -45.39 6.82 -73.62
C GLY A 492 -46.14 7.60 -72.55
N VAL A 493 -46.89 6.88 -71.73
CA VAL A 493 -47.67 7.46 -70.64
C VAL A 493 -47.10 7.01 -69.31
N ASP A 494 -46.82 7.97 -68.44
CA ASP A 494 -46.34 7.73 -67.08
C ASP A 494 -47.44 7.06 -66.23
N SER A 495 -47.09 5.91 -65.66
CA SER A 495 -48.01 5.03 -64.95
C SER A 495 -48.47 5.59 -63.59
N GLU A 496 -47.83 6.65 -63.10
CA GLU A 496 -48.15 7.35 -61.86
C GLU A 496 -48.78 8.72 -62.10
N SER A 497 -48.22 9.53 -63.01
CA SER A 497 -48.67 10.92 -63.22
C SER A 497 -49.72 11.09 -64.33
N SER A 498 -49.94 10.07 -65.18
CA SER A 498 -50.74 10.16 -66.41
C SER A 498 -50.19 11.10 -67.50
N TYR A 499 -49.00 11.69 -67.32
CA TYR A 499 -48.41 12.55 -68.35
C TYR A 499 -47.96 11.73 -69.56
N VAL A 500 -48.22 12.28 -70.75
CA VAL A 500 -47.78 11.69 -72.02
C VAL A 500 -46.48 12.35 -72.45
N TYR A 501 -45.53 11.54 -72.90
CA TYR A 501 -44.21 11.97 -73.35
C TYR A 501 -43.92 11.49 -74.76
N THR A 502 -43.24 12.29 -75.57
CA THR A 502 -42.49 11.74 -76.71
C THR A 502 -41.29 10.95 -76.18
N VAL A 503 -41.11 9.72 -76.70
CA VAL A 503 -40.05 8.80 -76.27
C VAL A 503 -39.02 8.70 -77.40
N TYR A 504 -37.76 9.00 -77.08
CA TYR A 504 -36.65 8.87 -78.02
C TYR A 504 -35.69 7.76 -77.58
N GLU A 505 -35.49 6.77 -78.45
CA GLU A 505 -34.44 5.76 -78.30
C GLU A 505 -33.19 6.17 -79.10
N ASN A 506 -32.02 6.09 -78.46
CA ASN A 506 -30.72 6.21 -79.12
C ASN A 506 -29.77 5.14 -78.59
N ASN A 507 -29.45 4.13 -79.43
CA ASN A 507 -28.61 2.98 -79.08
C ASN A 507 -29.06 2.25 -77.79
N GLY A 508 -30.37 1.99 -77.64
CA GLY A 508 -30.94 1.35 -76.45
C GLY A 508 -31.04 2.23 -75.19
N VAL A 509 -30.67 3.51 -75.28
CA VAL A 509 -30.92 4.49 -74.22
C VAL A 509 -32.19 5.26 -74.55
N TYR A 510 -33.20 5.18 -73.68
CA TYR A 510 -34.45 5.91 -73.80
C TYR A 510 -34.38 7.25 -73.07
N THR A 511 -35.03 8.26 -73.64
CA THR A 511 -35.18 9.60 -73.06
C THR A 511 -36.61 10.12 -73.27
N LEU A 512 -37.06 10.98 -72.36
CA LEU A 512 -38.35 11.67 -72.40
C LEU A 512 -38.10 13.15 -72.71
N ASP A 513 -38.93 13.76 -73.56
CA ASP A 513 -38.75 15.15 -74.00
C ASP A 513 -40.03 15.99 -73.80
N GLU A 514 -40.91 16.10 -74.80
CA GLU A 514 -42.12 16.93 -74.71
C GLU A 514 -43.22 16.27 -73.87
N VAL A 515 -43.73 16.97 -72.86
CA VAL A 515 -44.97 16.62 -72.16
C VAL A 515 -46.17 17.07 -72.99
N ILE A 516 -46.99 16.10 -73.38
CA ILE A 516 -48.29 16.31 -74.00
C ILE A 516 -49.36 16.12 -72.92
N TYR A 517 -50.22 17.13 -72.80
CA TYR A 517 -51.26 17.28 -71.78
C TYR A 517 -52.65 17.18 -72.41
#